data_AF-A0A0V0GUU9-F1
#
_entry.id   AF-A0A0V0GUU9-F1
#
_cell.length_a   1.000
_cell.length_b   1.000
_cell.length_c   1.000
_cell.angle_alpha   90.00
_cell.angle_beta   90.00
_cell.angle_gamma   90.00
#
_symmetry.space_group_name_H-M   'P 1'
#
loop_
_entity.id
_entity.type
_entity.pdbx_description
1 polymer ?
#
loop_
_entity_poly.entity_id
_entity_poly.type
_entity_poly.pdbx_seq_one_letter_code
_entity_poly.pdbx_strand_id
1 'polypeptide(L)'
;GINLPLKDTFHSDPYVVVTLGDQKVKTSCKKNNCNPVWDDELTLALKHPNVQIVLTVYDKDTFSKDDKIGEAKIDIKPYLKALEMSYHQDLPNGVKVDKVQPNRDNCLAKESCIIWENGKLIQDMTLILQNVECGEVKLQIEVIPKLLSEDAFYIA
;
A
#
# COMPACT_ATOMS: atom_id res chain seq x y z
N GLY A 1 3.11 -2.33 -10.53
CA GLY A 1 2.30 -3.54 -10.68
C GLY A 1 3.11 -4.61 -11.40
N ILE A 2 2.81 -5.88 -11.17
CA ILE A 2 3.46 -7.03 -11.81
C ILE A 2 2.38 -7.91 -12.39
N ASN A 3 2.46 -8.24 -13.68
CA ASN A 3 1.55 -9.15 -14.39
C ASN A 3 0.07 -8.87 -14.08
N LEU A 4 -0.37 -7.62 -14.23
CA LEU A 4 -1.78 -7.28 -14.12
C LEU A 4 -2.56 -7.90 -15.30
N PRO A 5 -3.82 -8.33 -15.09
CA PRO A 5 -4.66 -8.85 -16.15
C PRO A 5 -4.96 -7.79 -17.21
N LEU A 6 -5.15 -8.29 -18.44
CA LEU A 6 -5.70 -7.51 -19.54
C LEU A 6 -7.19 -7.28 -19.30
N LYS A 7 -7.64 -6.05 -19.53
CA LYS A 7 -9.05 -5.67 -19.51
C LYS A 7 -9.49 -5.15 -20.87
N ASP A 8 -8.61 -4.44 -21.58
CA ASP A 8 -8.75 -4.19 -23.02
C ASP A 8 -8.26 -5.36 -23.87
N THR A 9 -8.51 -5.27 -25.19
CA THR A 9 -8.19 -6.32 -26.18
C THR A 9 -6.74 -6.81 -26.13
N PHE A 10 -5.79 -5.94 -25.75
CA PHE A 10 -4.37 -6.28 -25.71
C PHE A 10 -3.59 -5.70 -24.52
N HIS A 11 -4.20 -4.85 -23.69
CA HIS A 11 -3.53 -4.16 -22.59
C HIS A 11 -4.52 -3.73 -21.50
N SER A 12 -4.01 -2.99 -20.53
CA SER A 12 -4.79 -2.23 -19.55
C SER A 12 -4.06 -0.89 -19.35
N ASP A 13 -4.80 0.12 -18.94
CA ASP A 13 -4.42 1.46 -18.54
C ASP A 13 -4.48 1.63 -17.00
N PRO A 14 -3.70 0.86 -16.21
CA PRO A 14 -3.98 0.72 -14.79
C PRO A 14 -3.62 1.96 -13.96
N TYR A 15 -4.45 2.22 -12.96
CA TYR A 15 -4.18 3.12 -11.85
C TYR A 15 -4.61 2.48 -10.53
N VAL A 16 -4.02 2.95 -9.44
CA VAL A 16 -4.32 2.46 -8.10
C VAL A 16 -5.13 3.50 -7.34
N VAL A 17 -6.12 3.02 -6.62
CA VAL A 17 -6.90 3.77 -5.64
C VAL A 17 -6.60 3.19 -4.26
N VAL A 18 -6.23 4.04 -3.32
CA VAL A 18 -6.09 3.65 -1.91
C VAL A 18 -7.21 4.31 -1.12
N THR A 19 -7.90 3.51 -0.32
CA THR A 19 -8.98 3.95 0.57
C THR A 19 -8.64 3.68 2.02
N LEU A 20 -8.97 4.63 2.89
CA LEU A 20 -8.83 4.54 4.35
C LEU A 20 -10.06 5.21 4.99
N GLY A 21 -11.06 4.41 5.33
CA GLY A 21 -12.37 4.92 5.75
C GLY A 21 -13.00 5.72 4.61
N ASP A 22 -13.35 6.98 4.87
CA ASP A 22 -13.94 7.88 3.87
C ASP A 22 -12.90 8.56 2.96
N GLN A 23 -11.60 8.40 3.25
CA GLN A 23 -10.54 8.99 2.43
C GLN A 23 -10.24 8.12 1.22
N LYS A 24 -10.01 8.77 0.08
CA LYS A 24 -9.70 8.12 -1.18
C LYS A 24 -8.66 8.96 -1.93
N VAL A 25 -7.54 8.34 -2.27
CA VAL A 25 -6.47 8.91 -3.08
C VAL A 25 -6.16 7.97 -4.23
N LYS A 26 -5.57 8.48 -5.31
CA LYS A 26 -5.26 7.67 -6.50
C LYS A 26 -3.94 8.08 -7.14
N THR A 27 -3.30 7.12 -7.79
CA THR A 27 -2.10 7.34 -8.59
C THR A 27 -2.43 7.96 -9.95
N SER A 28 -1.38 8.36 -10.66
CA SER A 28 -1.41 8.50 -12.11
C SER A 28 -1.82 7.18 -12.80
N CYS A 29 -2.46 7.29 -13.96
CA CYS A 29 -2.80 6.16 -14.82
C CYS A 29 -1.64 5.91 -15.79
N LYS A 30 -1.27 4.63 -15.99
CA LYS A 30 -0.20 4.24 -16.91
C LYS A 30 -0.81 3.50 -18.09
N LYS A 31 -0.72 4.10 -19.28
CA LYS A 31 -1.36 3.54 -20.47
C LYS A 31 -0.65 2.30 -20.99
N ASN A 32 -1.44 1.36 -21.50
CA ASN A 32 -1.05 0.16 -22.22
C ASN A 32 0.03 -0.65 -21.51
N ASN A 33 -0.06 -0.79 -20.19
CA ASN A 33 1.02 -1.36 -19.39
C ASN A 33 0.52 -2.23 -18.24
N CYS A 34 0.65 -3.55 -18.39
CA CYS A 34 0.32 -4.53 -17.35
C CYS A 34 1.41 -4.72 -16.29
N ASN A 35 2.54 -4.03 -16.43
CA ASN A 35 3.63 -3.95 -15.46
C ASN A 35 3.95 -2.48 -15.13
N PRO A 36 2.96 -1.70 -14.66
CA PRO A 36 3.10 -0.27 -14.50
C PRO A 36 4.08 0.07 -13.37
N VAL A 37 4.92 1.06 -13.61
CA VAL A 37 5.73 1.73 -12.57
C VAL A 37 5.05 3.06 -12.29
N TRP A 38 4.37 3.15 -11.14
CA TRP A 38 3.64 4.36 -10.73
C TRP A 38 4.58 5.40 -10.14
N ASP A 39 5.32 5.00 -9.09
CA ASP A 39 6.20 5.87 -8.28
C ASP A 39 5.48 7.12 -7.74
N ASP A 40 4.15 7.03 -7.63
CA ASP A 40 3.30 8.03 -7.01
C ASP A 40 3.35 7.85 -5.47
N GLU A 41 3.60 8.93 -4.72
CA GLU A 41 3.47 8.99 -3.25
C GLU A 41 2.04 9.42 -2.88
N LEU A 42 1.40 8.70 -1.95
CA LEU A 42 -0.02 8.89 -1.63
C LEU A 42 -0.22 9.04 -0.12
N THR A 43 -0.47 10.27 0.34
CA THR A 43 -0.67 10.53 1.77
C THR A 43 -2.14 10.42 2.20
N LEU A 44 -2.40 9.66 3.27
CA LEU A 44 -3.70 9.49 3.92
C LEU A 44 -3.60 9.78 5.43
N ALA A 45 -4.65 10.31 6.04
CA ALA A 45 -4.69 10.60 7.48
C ALA A 45 -5.21 9.39 8.29
N LEU A 46 -4.35 8.76 9.07
CA LEU A 46 -4.69 7.69 10.01
C LEU A 46 -5.21 8.26 11.34
N LYS A 47 -6.52 8.52 11.38
CA LYS A 47 -7.22 8.99 12.59
C LYS A 47 -7.48 7.87 13.61
N HIS A 48 -7.71 6.65 13.13
CA HIS A 48 -8.01 5.50 13.97
C HIS A 48 -7.26 4.26 13.47
N PRO A 49 -6.58 3.50 14.34
CA PRO A 49 -5.73 2.37 13.94
C PRO A 49 -6.53 1.15 13.43
N ASN A 50 -7.84 1.12 13.66
CA ASN A 50 -8.71 0.01 13.27
C ASN A 50 -9.40 0.21 11.91
N VAL A 51 -9.11 1.31 11.20
CA VAL A 51 -9.70 1.58 9.89
C VAL A 51 -8.96 0.75 8.84
N GLN A 52 -9.71 0.02 8.03
CA GLN A 52 -9.16 -0.83 6.98
C GLN A 52 -8.58 0.02 5.84
N ILE A 53 -7.36 -0.33 5.43
CA ILE A 53 -6.75 0.19 4.21
C ILE A 53 -7.02 -0.80 3.08
N VAL A 54 -7.63 -0.32 2.00
CA VAL A 54 -7.86 -1.13 0.80
C VAL A 54 -7.20 -0.46 -0.39
N LEU A 55 -6.33 -1.21 -1.05
CA LEU A 55 -5.75 -0.89 -2.34
C LEU A 55 -6.59 -1.55 -3.43
N THR A 56 -7.04 -0.79 -4.42
CA THR A 56 -7.77 -1.32 -5.58
C THR A 56 -7.12 -0.85 -6.85
N VAL A 57 -6.87 -1.78 -7.78
CA VAL A 57 -6.38 -1.49 -9.12
C VAL A 57 -7.57 -1.41 -10.06
N TYR A 58 -7.62 -0.34 -10.84
CA TYR A 58 -8.62 -0.12 -11.88
C TYR A 58 -7.94 0.01 -13.23
N ASP A 59 -8.65 -0.40 -14.26
CA ASP A 59 -8.36 -0.09 -15.66
C ASP A 59 -9.09 1.17 -16.08
N LYS A 60 -8.40 2.11 -16.73
CA LYS A 60 -9.00 3.38 -17.12
C LYS A 60 -9.60 3.31 -18.51
N ASP A 61 -10.91 3.51 -18.60
CA ASP A 61 -11.62 3.57 -19.87
C ASP A 61 -11.93 5.01 -20.30
N THR A 62 -11.85 5.25 -21.60
CA THR A 62 -12.18 6.59 -22.14
C THR A 62 -13.67 6.78 -22.36
N PHE A 63 -14.41 5.71 -22.69
CA PHE A 63 -15.82 5.79 -23.11
C PHE A 63 -16.78 4.95 -22.25
N SER A 64 -16.26 4.23 -21.26
CA SER A 64 -17.00 3.39 -20.31
C SER A 64 -16.59 3.70 -18.88
N LYS A 65 -17.24 3.01 -17.94
CA LYS A 65 -16.83 3.03 -16.54
C LYS A 65 -15.59 2.17 -16.38
N ASP A 66 -14.57 2.73 -15.72
CA ASP A 66 -13.35 2.02 -15.34
C ASP A 66 -13.61 0.64 -14.72
N ASP A 67 -12.95 -0.36 -15.29
CA ASP A 67 -13.04 -1.75 -14.86
C ASP A 67 -12.19 -2.01 -13.63
N LYS A 68 -12.75 -2.72 -12.65
CA LYS A 68 -11.96 -3.17 -11.49
C LYS A 68 -11.08 -4.34 -11.92
N ILE A 69 -9.77 -4.21 -11.73
CA ILE A 69 -8.80 -5.28 -11.98
C ILE A 69 -8.72 -6.21 -10.77
N GLY A 70 -8.52 -5.66 -9.57
CA GLY A 70 -8.36 -6.45 -8.35
C GLY A 70 -8.13 -5.56 -7.13
N GLU A 71 -8.12 -6.15 -5.93
CA GLU A 71 -7.90 -5.41 -4.69
C GLU A 71 -7.04 -6.18 -3.69
N ALA A 72 -6.41 -5.46 -2.77
CA ALA A 72 -5.69 -6.03 -1.65
C ALA A 72 -5.94 -5.22 -0.38
N LYS A 73 -6.08 -5.93 0.75
CA LYS A 73 -6.23 -5.32 2.07
C LYS A 73 -4.85 -5.22 2.74
N ILE A 74 -4.61 -4.11 3.43
CA ILE A 74 -3.39 -3.86 4.18
C ILE A 74 -3.75 -3.79 5.67
N ASP A 75 -3.10 -4.63 6.48
CA ASP A 75 -3.16 -4.52 7.94
C ASP A 75 -1.97 -3.69 8.44
N ILE A 76 -2.28 -2.49 8.93
CA ILE A 76 -1.29 -1.53 9.44
C ILE A 76 -0.90 -1.81 10.89
N LYS A 77 -1.62 -2.67 11.62
CA LYS A 77 -1.41 -2.88 13.06
C LYS A 77 0.00 -3.35 13.42
N PRO A 78 0.63 -4.30 12.69
CA PRO A 78 2.02 -4.68 12.96
C PRO A 78 2.99 -3.50 12.85
N TYR A 79 2.80 -2.65 11.85
CA TYR A 79 3.61 -1.44 11.65
C TYR A 79 3.44 -0.47 12.82
N LEU A 80 2.20 -0.18 13.25
CA LEU A 80 1.95 0.74 14.36
C LEU A 80 2.53 0.22 15.68
N LYS A 81 2.44 -1.08 15.93
CA LYS A 81 3.05 -1.71 17.10
C LYS A 81 4.58 -1.57 17.07
N ALA A 82 5.20 -1.81 15.91
CA ALA A 82 6.64 -1.60 15.73
C ALA A 82 7.02 -0.13 15.96
N LEU A 83 6.20 0.80 15.47
CA LEU A 83 6.38 2.24 15.65
C LEU A 83 6.34 2.62 17.14
N GLU A 84 5.32 2.20 17.88
CA GLU A 84 5.20 2.40 19.34
C GLU A 84 6.44 1.90 20.10
N MET A 85 6.96 0.72 19.76
CA MET A 85 8.17 0.18 20.40
C MET A 85 9.43 0.98 20.08
N SER A 86 9.48 1.63 18.91
CA SER A 86 10.65 2.36 18.41
C SER A 86 10.72 3.84 18.83
N TYR A 87 9.60 4.47 19.23
CA TYR A 87 9.49 5.92 19.48
C TYR A 87 10.49 6.52 20.48
N HIS A 88 11.08 5.70 21.34
CA HIS A 88 12.01 6.13 22.39
C HIS A 88 13.41 5.53 22.25
N GLN A 89 13.72 4.95 21.09
CA GLN A 89 14.97 4.23 20.87
C GLN A 89 15.75 4.83 19.70
N ASP A 90 17.01 5.18 19.96
CA ASP A 90 17.98 5.44 18.89
C ASP A 90 18.40 4.10 18.27
N LEU A 91 17.53 3.57 17.41
CA LEU A 91 17.79 2.30 16.71
C LEU A 91 18.88 2.50 15.64
N PRO A 92 19.82 1.53 15.51
CA PRO A 92 20.78 1.54 14.41
C PRO A 92 20.08 1.49 13.05
N ASN A 93 20.70 2.12 12.05
CA ASN A 93 20.18 2.12 10.70
C ASN A 93 20.15 0.70 10.10
N GLY A 94 19.05 0.33 9.45
CA GLY A 94 18.86 -0.97 8.80
C GLY A 94 18.38 -2.09 9.74
N VAL A 95 18.05 -1.78 11.00
CA VAL A 95 17.56 -2.79 11.94
C VAL A 95 16.16 -3.24 11.56
N LYS A 96 15.97 -4.55 11.43
CA LYS A 96 14.65 -5.17 11.30
C LYS A 96 13.97 -5.15 12.67
N VAL A 97 12.92 -4.35 12.82
CA VAL A 97 12.16 -4.18 14.06
C VAL A 97 11.09 -5.25 14.19
N ASP A 98 10.40 -5.57 13.10
CA ASP A 98 9.41 -6.64 13.04
C ASP A 98 9.27 -7.18 11.61
N LYS A 99 8.43 -8.20 11.42
CA LYS A 99 8.12 -8.79 10.13
C LYS A 99 6.74 -9.43 10.09
N VAL A 100 6.12 -9.39 8.93
CA VAL A 100 4.83 -10.04 8.67
C VAL A 100 5.02 -11.13 7.61
N GLN A 101 4.63 -12.35 7.95
CA GLN A 101 4.64 -13.48 7.01
C GLN A 101 3.34 -13.52 6.19
N PRO A 102 3.41 -13.96 4.91
CA PRO A 102 2.23 -14.38 4.18
C PRO A 102 1.42 -15.42 4.96
N ASN A 103 0.11 -15.27 4.97
CA ASN A 103 -0.81 -16.25 5.53
C ASN A 103 -2.15 -16.23 4.77
N ARG A 104 -3.13 -17.02 5.23
CA ARG A 104 -4.44 -17.13 4.56
C ARG A 104 -5.34 -15.92 4.74
N ASP A 105 -5.02 -15.05 5.70
CA ASP A 105 -5.85 -13.92 6.11
C ASP A 105 -5.29 -12.57 5.60
N ASN A 106 -4.11 -12.55 4.97
CA ASN A 106 -3.48 -11.36 4.41
C ASN A 106 -3.20 -11.49 2.91
N CYS A 107 -2.83 -10.38 2.29
CA CYS A 107 -2.55 -10.32 0.85
C CYS A 107 -1.05 -10.33 0.52
N LEU A 108 -0.16 -10.68 1.45
CA LEU A 108 1.29 -10.61 1.21
C LEU A 108 1.75 -11.75 0.29
N ALA A 109 2.51 -11.43 -0.75
CA ALA A 109 3.15 -12.41 -1.63
C ALA A 109 4.41 -13.05 -1.01
N LYS A 110 5.07 -12.33 -0.10
CA LYS A 110 6.32 -12.72 0.57
C LYS A 110 6.47 -12.02 1.92
N GLU A 111 7.48 -12.43 2.71
CA GLU A 111 7.83 -11.76 3.98
C GLU A 111 7.95 -10.24 3.76
N SER A 112 7.23 -9.47 4.56
CA SER A 112 7.31 -8.01 4.60
C SER A 112 8.00 -7.58 5.89
N CYS A 113 9.12 -6.90 5.76
CA CYS A 113 9.95 -6.48 6.89
C CYS A 113 9.63 -5.04 7.27
N ILE A 114 9.55 -4.77 8.57
CA ILE A 114 9.47 -3.42 9.13
C ILE A 114 10.88 -3.05 9.59
N ILE A 115 11.49 -2.08 8.94
CA ILE A 115 12.90 -1.72 9.09
C ILE A 115 13.00 -0.28 9.59
N TRP A 116 13.87 -0.05 10.56
CA TRP A 116 14.28 1.29 10.96
C TRP A 116 15.39 1.78 10.05
N GLU A 117 15.12 2.84 9.30
CA GLU A 117 16.08 3.44 8.37
C GLU A 117 15.98 4.96 8.40
N ASN A 118 17.12 5.64 8.56
CA ASN A 118 17.25 7.10 8.50
C ASN A 118 16.25 7.86 9.40
N GLY A 119 16.02 7.36 10.62
CA GLY A 119 15.15 8.00 11.61
C GLY A 119 13.65 7.74 11.43
N LYS A 120 13.28 6.80 10.56
CA LYS A 120 11.88 6.41 10.32
C LYS A 120 11.73 4.90 10.19
N LEU A 121 10.50 4.41 10.37
CA LEU A 121 10.14 3.05 10.01
C LEU A 121 9.66 2.99 8.56
N ILE A 122 10.14 2.00 7.83
CA ILE A 122 9.67 1.67 6.48
C ILE A 122 9.20 0.23 6.45
N GLN A 123 8.18 -0.06 5.65
CA GLN A 123 7.77 -1.43 5.38
C GLN A 123 7.48 -1.63 3.90
N ASP A 124 8.31 -2.45 3.26
CA ASP A 124 8.09 -2.88 1.89
C ASP A 124 7.08 -4.02 1.85
N MET A 125 6.10 -3.90 0.95
CA MET A 125 5.07 -4.89 0.72
C MET A 125 5.00 -5.29 -0.75
N THR A 126 4.70 -6.55 -0.98
CA THR A 126 4.25 -7.05 -2.30
C THR A 126 2.92 -7.73 -2.06
N LEU A 127 1.86 -7.19 -2.64
CA LEU A 127 0.50 -7.62 -2.40
C LEU A 127 -0.04 -8.40 -3.60
N ILE A 128 -0.58 -9.60 -3.34
CA ILE A 128 -1.35 -10.39 -4.31
C ILE A 128 -2.76 -9.81 -4.38
N LEU A 129 -3.17 -9.40 -5.58
CA LEU A 129 -4.52 -8.92 -5.81
C LEU A 129 -5.53 -10.09 -5.68
N GLN A 130 -6.64 -9.81 -5.01
CA GLN A 130 -7.73 -10.73 -4.79
C GLN A 130 -8.84 -10.54 -5.83
N ASN A 131 -9.67 -11.57 -6.01
CA ASN A 131 -10.77 -11.61 -6.98
C ASN A 131 -10.33 -11.44 -8.44
N VAL A 132 -9.12 -11.89 -8.75
CA VAL A 132 -8.48 -11.74 -10.05
C VAL A 132 -7.52 -12.91 -10.30
N GLU A 133 -7.31 -13.27 -11.57
CA GLU A 133 -6.50 -14.44 -11.95
C GLU A 133 -5.00 -14.26 -11.63
N CYS A 134 -4.52 -13.03 -11.72
CA CYS A 134 -3.12 -12.67 -11.52
C CYS A 134 -2.99 -11.19 -11.15
N GLY A 135 -1.78 -10.80 -10.76
CA GLY A 135 -1.45 -9.40 -10.50
C GLY A 135 -0.93 -9.19 -9.09
N GLU A 136 0.22 -8.52 -9.00
CA GLU A 136 0.78 -8.06 -7.75
C GLU A 136 1.00 -6.54 -7.77
N VAL A 137 0.96 -5.93 -6.59
CA VAL A 137 1.33 -4.52 -6.39
C VAL A 137 2.44 -4.43 -5.36
N LYS A 138 3.55 -3.79 -5.75
CA LYS A 138 4.63 -3.40 -4.85
C LYS A 138 4.36 -2.00 -4.32
N LEU A 139 4.58 -1.81 -3.03
CA LEU A 139 4.49 -0.52 -2.36
C LEU A 139 5.38 -0.52 -1.12
N GLN A 140 5.70 0.67 -0.64
CA GLN A 140 6.32 0.92 0.65
C GLN A 140 5.34 1.77 1.47
N ILE A 141 5.28 1.55 2.77
CA ILE A 141 4.54 2.43 3.68
C ILE A 141 5.49 3.09 4.69
N GLU A 142 5.17 4.33 5.01
CA GLU A 142 5.79 5.10 6.08
C GLU A 142 4.69 5.82 6.88
N VAL A 143 4.83 5.90 8.21
CA VAL A 143 4.00 6.79 9.02
C VAL A 143 4.78 8.05 9.36
N ILE A 144 4.24 9.20 8.95
CA ILE A 144 4.82 10.51 9.22
C ILE A 144 4.12 11.10 10.46
N PRO A 145 4.82 11.28 11.59
CA PRO A 145 4.26 11.98 12.74
C PRO A 145 4.07 13.45 12.39
N LYS A 146 2.86 13.98 12.50
CA LYS A 146 2.66 15.42 12.35
C LYS A 146 3.08 16.13 13.64
N LEU A 147 4.11 16.96 13.57
CA LEU A 147 4.42 17.95 14.60
C LEU A 147 3.37 19.06 14.53
N LEU A 148 2.31 18.93 15.33
CA LEU A 148 1.63 19.96 16.16
C LEU A 148 0.09 19.83 16.21
N SER A 149 -0.36 19.82 17.48
CA SER A 149 -1.71 19.83 18.07
C SER A 149 -2.63 18.64 17.79
N GLU A 150 -2.60 17.68 18.72
CA GLU A 150 -3.64 16.70 19.07
C GLU A 150 -4.06 15.69 17.96
N ASP A 151 -3.61 14.45 18.14
CA ASP A 151 -4.26 13.18 17.75
C ASP A 151 -4.49 12.81 16.27
N ALA A 152 -3.44 12.76 15.43
CA ALA A 152 -3.50 11.97 14.18
C ALA A 152 -2.12 11.48 13.66
N PHE A 153 -2.05 10.21 13.25
CA PHE A 153 -0.95 9.65 12.45
C PHE A 153 -1.28 9.80 10.95
N TYR A 154 -0.31 9.81 10.05
CA TYR A 154 -0.53 9.84 8.58
C TYR A 154 0.26 8.71 7.93
N ILE A 155 -0.28 8.05 6.91
CA ILE A 155 0.43 7.05 6.10
C ILE A 155 0.83 7.74 4.79
N ALA A 156 2.11 7.73 4.47
CA ALA A 156 2.67 8.15 3.18
C ALA A 156 3.02 6.94 2.32
#